data_AF-A0A6P5QJI1-F1
#
_entry.id   AF-A0A6P5QJI1-F1
#
_cell.length_a   1.000
_cell.length_b   1.000
_cell.length_c   1.000
_cell.angle_alpha   90.00
_cell.angle_beta   90.00
_cell.angle_gamma   90.00
#
_symmetry.space_group_name_H-M   'P 1'
#
loop_
_entity.id
_entity.type
_entity.pdbx_description
1 polymer ?
#
loop_
_entity_poly.entity_id
_entity_poly.type
_entity_poly.pdbx_seq_one_letter_code
_entity_poly.pdbx_strand_id
1 'polypeptide(L)'
;MGSRETPSSFSKTLETLDLETSDSSSPDADSPLEEQWLKSSPALKEDNVDMVLEDCKEPLSPSSPPTGREMIRYEVKVNRRSIEDICLCCGTLQVYTQHPLFEGGICAPCKDKFLESLFLYDDDGHQSYCTICCSGGTLFICESPDCTRCYCFECVDILVGPGTSERINAMACWVCFLCLPFSRSGLLQRRKRWRHQLKAFHDQEGAGPMEIYKTVSTWKRQPVRVLSLFGNIDKVLKSLGFLESGSGSGGGTLKYVEDVTNVVRRDVEKWGPFDLVYGSTQPLGSSCDRCPGWYMFQFHRILQYALPRQESQRPFFWIFMDNLLMTEDDQETTARFLQTEAVTLQDVRGRDYQNVMRVWSNIPGLKSKHVPLTPKEEEYLQAQVRTRSKLDAQKVDLLVKNCLLPLREYFKYFS
;
A
#
# COMPACT_ATOMS: atom_id res chain seq x y z
N MET A 1 -35.12 -13.83 55.72
CA MET A 1 -34.67 -15.04 56.44
C MET A 1 -35.01 -16.25 55.59
N GLY A 2 -34.04 -17.14 55.36
CA GLY A 2 -34.30 -18.57 55.08
C GLY A 2 -34.43 -19.00 53.63
N SER A 3 -33.34 -19.52 53.09
CA SER A 3 -33.15 -20.19 51.79
C SER A 3 -33.67 -21.63 51.73
N ARG A 4 -33.57 -22.23 50.52
CA ARG A 4 -33.54 -23.65 50.09
C ARG A 4 -34.77 -24.06 49.25
N GLU A 5 -34.70 -24.84 48.17
CA GLU A 5 -33.66 -25.64 47.51
C GLU A 5 -34.13 -26.02 46.08
N THR A 6 -33.22 -26.57 45.27
CA THR A 6 -33.32 -26.97 43.83
C THR A 6 -34.24 -28.16 43.53
N PRO A 7 -34.54 -28.43 42.24
CA PRO A 7 -34.05 -29.67 41.57
C PRO A 7 -33.67 -29.45 40.07
N SER A 8 -32.58 -30.03 39.53
CA SER A 8 -32.35 -31.37 38.95
C SER A 8 -33.04 -31.68 37.59
N SER A 9 -32.23 -31.92 36.54
CA SER A 9 -32.55 -32.71 35.32
C SER A 9 -31.23 -33.12 34.64
N PHE A 10 -30.77 -34.36 34.74
CA PHE A 10 -30.97 -35.50 33.82
C PHE A 10 -30.57 -35.32 32.35
N SER A 11 -29.63 -36.17 31.93
CA SER A 11 -28.94 -36.29 30.65
C SER A 11 -29.68 -37.12 29.59
N LYS A 12 -29.45 -36.86 28.30
CA LYS A 12 -29.03 -37.86 27.29
C LYS A 12 -28.71 -37.23 25.92
N THR A 13 -27.65 -37.77 25.34
CA THR A 13 -27.08 -37.67 23.97
C THR A 13 -28.07 -37.99 22.84
N LEU A 14 -27.87 -37.39 21.64
CA LEU A 14 -27.43 -38.07 20.39
C LEU A 14 -27.55 -37.13 19.14
N GLU A 15 -26.60 -37.31 18.22
CA GLU A 15 -26.67 -37.11 16.75
C GLU A 15 -26.39 -35.75 16.08
N THR A 16 -25.21 -35.73 15.45
CA THR A 16 -24.81 -35.14 14.17
C THR A 16 -25.92 -34.73 13.20
N LEU A 17 -25.79 -33.54 12.64
CA LEU A 17 -26.16 -33.22 11.25
C LEU A 17 -25.30 -32.06 10.76
N ASP A 18 -24.38 -32.38 9.85
CA ASP A 18 -23.79 -31.46 8.90
C ASP A 18 -24.88 -30.71 8.16
N LEU A 19 -24.77 -29.37 8.10
CA LEU A 19 -25.47 -28.61 7.08
C LEU A 19 -24.56 -27.48 6.59
N GLU A 20 -24.00 -27.74 5.42
CA GLU A 20 -23.37 -26.79 4.52
C GLU A 20 -24.17 -25.49 4.46
N THR A 21 -23.51 -24.36 4.67
CA THR A 21 -24.05 -23.05 4.31
C THR A 21 -23.28 -22.54 3.11
N SER A 22 -23.78 -22.97 1.95
CA SER A 22 -23.86 -22.28 0.68
C SER A 22 -23.06 -20.97 0.57
N ASP A 23 -21.95 -21.13 -0.15
CA ASP A 23 -21.17 -20.13 -0.84
C ASP A 23 -22.08 -19.15 -1.63
N SER A 24 -22.29 -17.94 -1.11
CA SER A 24 -22.87 -16.83 -1.89
C SER A 24 -21.76 -15.90 -2.35
N SER A 25 -20.78 -16.46 -3.05
CA SER A 25 -19.84 -15.69 -3.86
C SER A 25 -20.55 -15.25 -5.14
N SER A 26 -20.95 -13.99 -5.16
CA SER A 26 -21.40 -13.33 -6.39
C SER A 26 -20.24 -13.38 -7.40
N PRO A 27 -20.43 -13.82 -8.65
CA PRO A 27 -19.40 -13.72 -9.65
C PRO A 27 -19.21 -12.25 -9.98
N ASP A 28 -18.10 -11.67 -9.53
CA ASP A 28 -17.59 -10.40 -10.07
C ASP A 28 -17.49 -10.58 -11.60
N ALA A 29 -18.38 -9.90 -12.32
CA ALA A 29 -18.45 -9.96 -13.77
C ALA A 29 -17.08 -9.64 -14.37
N ASP A 30 -16.65 -10.51 -15.27
CA ASP A 30 -15.41 -10.40 -16.03
C ASP A 30 -15.31 -9.05 -16.76
N SER A 31 -14.07 -8.69 -17.05
CA SER A 31 -13.71 -7.48 -17.78
C SER A 31 -14.45 -7.39 -19.13
N PRO A 32 -15.23 -6.32 -19.41
CA PRO A 32 -15.77 -6.08 -20.76
C PRO A 32 -14.67 -5.90 -21.82
N LEU A 33 -13.43 -5.62 -21.39
CA LEU A 33 -12.28 -5.45 -22.28
C LEU A 33 -11.57 -6.77 -22.63
N GLU A 34 -11.81 -7.88 -21.91
CA GLU A 34 -11.26 -9.18 -22.30
C GLU A 34 -12.08 -9.84 -23.42
N GLU A 35 -13.38 -9.57 -23.54
CA GLU A 35 -14.22 -10.10 -24.62
C GLU A 35 -14.31 -9.20 -25.85
N GLN A 36 -14.12 -7.90 -25.70
CA GLN A 36 -14.32 -6.95 -26.81
C GLN A 36 -13.13 -6.93 -27.79
N TRP A 37 -11.93 -7.29 -27.32
CA TRP A 37 -10.72 -7.36 -28.16
C TRP A 37 -10.57 -8.68 -28.92
N LEU A 38 -11.32 -9.72 -28.54
CA LEU A 38 -11.45 -10.95 -29.34
C LEU A 38 -12.38 -10.78 -30.56
N LYS A 39 -13.24 -9.74 -30.58
CA LYS A 39 -14.30 -9.58 -31.58
C LYS A 39 -13.97 -8.56 -32.68
N SER A 40 -12.81 -7.91 -32.64
CA SER A 40 -12.41 -6.92 -33.65
C SER A 40 -11.00 -7.19 -34.20
N SER A 41 -10.87 -8.22 -35.03
CA SER A 41 -9.77 -8.34 -35.99
C SER A 41 -10.36 -8.63 -37.38
N PRO A 42 -10.05 -7.84 -38.43
CA PRO A 42 -10.32 -8.26 -39.79
C PRO A 42 -9.37 -9.41 -40.13
N ALA A 43 -9.91 -10.47 -40.74
CA ALA A 43 -9.14 -11.59 -41.25
C ALA A 43 -8.10 -11.11 -42.28
N LEU A 44 -6.82 -11.15 -41.92
CA LEU A 44 -5.70 -11.08 -42.84
C LEU A 44 -5.09 -12.47 -42.94
N LYS A 45 -4.98 -12.95 -44.18
CA LYS A 45 -4.57 -14.29 -44.56
C LYS A 45 -3.17 -14.63 -44.04
N GLU A 46 -3.04 -15.86 -43.56
CA GLU A 46 -1.75 -16.51 -43.31
C GLU A 46 -1.03 -16.68 -44.65
N ASP A 47 0.01 -15.88 -44.89
CA ASP A 47 1.04 -16.22 -45.87
C ASP A 47 2.23 -16.80 -45.10
N ASN A 48 2.38 -18.11 -45.27
CA ASN A 48 3.45 -18.94 -44.76
C ASN A 48 4.75 -18.56 -45.49
N VAL A 49 5.70 -17.95 -44.80
CA VAL A 49 7.07 -17.77 -45.28
C VAL A 49 8.01 -18.50 -44.31
N ASP A 50 8.34 -19.73 -44.68
CA ASP A 50 9.47 -20.48 -44.14
C ASP A 50 10.76 -19.69 -44.42
N MET A 51 11.31 -19.04 -43.40
CA MET A 51 12.64 -18.46 -43.48
C MET A 51 13.63 -19.45 -42.85
N VAL A 52 14.26 -20.23 -43.74
CA VAL A 52 15.35 -21.16 -43.43
C VAL A 52 16.47 -20.41 -42.72
N LEU A 53 16.67 -20.73 -41.44
CA LEU A 53 17.84 -20.32 -40.67
C LEU A 53 19.02 -21.19 -41.09
N GLU A 54 19.95 -20.58 -41.82
CA GLU A 54 21.19 -21.19 -42.26
C GLU A 54 22.16 -21.31 -41.07
N ASP A 55 22.72 -22.51 -40.95
CA ASP A 55 23.46 -23.05 -39.82
C ASP A 55 24.79 -22.33 -39.58
N CYS A 56 25.03 -21.88 -38.34
CA CYS A 56 26.37 -21.52 -37.86
C CYS A 56 26.46 -21.57 -36.33
N LYS A 57 27.04 -22.68 -35.86
CA LYS A 57 27.77 -22.94 -34.60
C LYS A 57 26.94 -23.30 -33.36
N GLU A 58 27.16 -24.53 -32.94
CA GLU A 58 26.78 -25.17 -31.67
C GLU A 58 26.87 -24.20 -30.46
N PRO A 59 25.88 -24.22 -29.54
CA PRO A 59 26.04 -23.54 -28.28
C PRO A 59 27.03 -24.33 -27.41
N LEU A 60 28.22 -23.76 -27.24
CA LEU A 60 29.15 -24.14 -26.19
C LEU A 60 28.40 -24.24 -24.86
N SER A 61 28.43 -25.43 -24.25
CA SER A 61 27.96 -25.67 -22.89
C SER A 61 28.53 -24.62 -21.93
N PRO A 62 27.72 -24.03 -21.02
CA PRO A 62 28.25 -23.07 -20.05
C PRO A 62 29.30 -23.79 -19.18
N SER A 63 30.54 -23.29 -19.25
CA SER A 63 31.61 -23.64 -18.33
C SER A 63 31.24 -23.11 -16.95
N SER A 64 30.95 -24.03 -16.02
CA SER A 64 30.47 -23.82 -14.64
C SER A 64 28.97 -23.52 -14.48
N PRO A 65 28.30 -24.09 -13.45
CA PRO A 65 26.92 -23.74 -13.14
C PRO A 65 26.85 -22.26 -12.76
N PRO A 66 25.86 -21.50 -13.28
CA PRO A 66 25.68 -20.10 -12.92
C PRO A 66 25.54 -19.96 -11.41
N THR A 67 26.05 -18.87 -10.84
CA THR A 67 26.02 -18.64 -9.39
C THR A 67 24.98 -17.58 -9.03
N GLY A 68 24.38 -17.68 -7.84
CA GLY A 68 23.37 -16.72 -7.38
C GLY A 68 22.06 -16.80 -8.17
N ARG A 69 21.46 -15.64 -8.47
CA ARG A 69 20.12 -15.55 -9.07
C ARG A 69 20.03 -16.05 -10.51
N GLU A 70 21.16 -16.09 -11.23
CA GLU A 70 21.22 -16.59 -12.60
C GLU A 70 20.87 -18.09 -12.69
N MET A 71 21.00 -18.82 -11.58
CA MET A 71 20.56 -20.21 -11.46
C MET A 71 19.07 -20.39 -11.77
N ILE A 72 18.22 -19.40 -11.50
CA ILE A 72 16.76 -19.52 -11.73
C ILE A 72 16.49 -19.98 -13.17
N ARG A 73 17.15 -19.34 -14.15
CA ARG A 73 16.95 -19.66 -15.56
C ARG A 73 17.46 -21.06 -15.91
N TYR A 74 18.59 -21.46 -15.33
CA TYR A 74 19.17 -22.78 -15.53
C TYR A 74 18.28 -23.88 -14.92
N GLU A 75 17.85 -23.72 -13.67
CA GLU A 75 16.95 -24.65 -12.99
C GLU A 75 15.64 -24.85 -13.74
N VAL A 76 15.03 -23.78 -14.25
CA VAL A 76 13.76 -23.87 -14.98
C VAL A 76 13.94 -24.45 -16.38
N LYS A 77 14.94 -23.99 -17.15
CA LYS A 77 15.10 -24.40 -18.57
C LYS A 77 15.83 -25.73 -18.74
N VAL A 78 16.88 -25.96 -17.95
CA VAL A 78 17.75 -27.14 -18.05
C VAL A 78 17.27 -28.25 -17.12
N ASN A 79 17.14 -27.95 -15.82
CA ASN A 79 16.71 -28.97 -14.84
C ASN A 79 15.19 -29.21 -14.82
N ARG A 80 14.41 -28.44 -15.61
CA ARG A 80 12.94 -28.55 -15.71
C ARG A 80 12.22 -28.42 -14.36
N ARG A 81 12.83 -27.70 -13.40
CA ARG A 81 12.21 -27.41 -12.11
C ARG A 81 11.03 -26.46 -12.28
N SER A 82 9.99 -26.63 -11.46
CA SER A 82 8.91 -25.65 -11.39
C SER A 82 9.45 -24.32 -10.88
N ILE A 83 9.04 -23.21 -11.50
CA ILE A 83 9.43 -21.88 -11.04
C ILE A 83 8.87 -21.57 -9.64
N GLU A 84 7.77 -22.21 -9.26
CA GLU A 84 7.14 -22.11 -7.93
C GLU A 84 8.03 -22.65 -6.81
N ASP A 85 8.97 -23.55 -7.14
CA ASP A 85 9.92 -24.15 -6.19
C ASP A 85 11.23 -23.35 -6.07
N ILE A 86 11.25 -22.13 -6.61
CA ILE A 86 12.42 -21.24 -6.60
C ILE A 86 12.00 -19.85 -6.15
N CYS A 87 12.75 -19.28 -5.22
CA CYS A 87 12.55 -17.89 -4.79
C CYS A 87 12.88 -16.92 -5.94
N LEU A 88 11.87 -16.20 -6.46
CA LEU A 88 12.07 -15.22 -7.53
C LEU A 88 13.01 -14.07 -7.11
N CYS A 89 13.04 -13.76 -5.82
CA CYS A 89 13.77 -12.63 -5.28
C CYS A 89 15.27 -12.88 -5.18
N CYS A 90 15.70 -14.09 -4.78
CA CYS A 90 17.12 -14.39 -4.52
C CYS A 90 17.65 -15.71 -5.12
N GLY A 91 16.79 -16.51 -5.75
CA GLY A 91 17.18 -17.76 -6.44
C GLY A 91 17.36 -18.98 -5.54
N THR A 92 17.13 -18.87 -4.22
CA THR A 92 17.15 -20.05 -3.33
C THR A 92 16.04 -21.03 -3.68
N LEU A 93 16.30 -22.31 -3.44
CA LEU A 93 15.32 -23.40 -3.57
C LEU A 93 14.49 -23.61 -2.30
N GLN A 94 14.85 -22.94 -1.19
CA GLN A 94 14.11 -22.98 0.07
C GLN A 94 12.96 -21.98 0.02
N VAL A 95 11.87 -22.37 -0.64
CA VAL A 95 10.65 -21.57 -0.73
C VAL A 95 9.81 -21.75 0.54
N TYR A 96 9.28 -20.63 1.04
CA TYR A 96 8.36 -20.61 2.17
C TYR A 96 6.91 -20.59 1.69
N THR A 97 6.61 -19.72 0.72
CA THR A 97 5.27 -19.59 0.12
C THR A 97 5.38 -19.08 -1.32
N GLN A 98 4.26 -18.84 -1.99
CA GLN A 98 4.20 -18.29 -3.34
C GLN A 98 4.43 -16.79 -3.36
N HIS A 99 5.16 -16.29 -4.38
CA HIS A 99 5.32 -14.86 -4.61
C HIS A 99 3.96 -14.24 -4.99
N PRO A 100 3.52 -13.14 -4.35
CA PRO A 100 2.14 -12.67 -4.46
C PRO A 100 1.76 -12.08 -5.83
N LEU A 101 2.75 -11.61 -6.61
CA LEU A 101 2.50 -10.87 -7.86
C LEU A 101 2.72 -11.70 -9.14
N PHE A 102 3.64 -12.68 -9.09
CA PHE A 102 4.15 -13.41 -10.24
C PHE A 102 4.27 -14.90 -9.89
N GLU A 103 4.12 -15.78 -10.87
CA GLU A 103 4.31 -17.22 -10.70
C GLU A 103 5.77 -17.52 -10.33
N GLY A 104 5.94 -18.16 -9.19
CA GLY A 104 7.24 -18.39 -8.55
C GLY A 104 7.15 -18.33 -7.03
N GLY A 105 8.17 -18.88 -6.35
CA GLY A 105 8.24 -18.92 -4.90
C GLY A 105 8.82 -17.65 -4.28
N ILE A 106 8.68 -17.53 -2.96
CA ILE A 106 9.38 -16.57 -2.11
C ILE A 106 9.87 -17.27 -0.84
N CYS A 107 11.14 -17.08 -0.47
CA CYS A 107 11.71 -17.60 0.77
C CYS A 107 11.38 -16.70 1.96
N ALA A 108 11.54 -17.20 3.20
CA ALA A 108 11.17 -16.46 4.41
C ALA A 108 11.86 -15.07 4.52
N PRO A 109 13.19 -14.92 4.34
CA PRO A 109 13.83 -13.60 4.40
C PRO A 109 13.33 -12.62 3.33
N CYS A 110 13.04 -13.12 2.12
CA CYS A 110 12.52 -12.28 1.06
C CYS A 110 11.05 -11.91 1.29
N LYS A 111 10.26 -12.78 1.92
CA LYS A 111 8.88 -12.50 2.37
C LYS A 111 8.87 -11.34 3.36
N ASP A 112 9.73 -11.38 4.39
CA ASP A 112 9.80 -10.33 5.39
C ASP A 112 10.20 -8.99 4.75
N LYS A 113 11.25 -9.00 3.92
CA LYS A 113 11.67 -7.82 3.15
C LYS A 113 10.56 -7.29 2.23
N PHE A 114 9.78 -8.18 1.62
CA PHE A 114 8.66 -7.80 0.75
C PHE A 114 7.57 -7.07 1.53
N LEU A 115 7.19 -7.60 2.69
CA LEU A 115 6.16 -6.99 3.55
C LEU A 115 6.60 -5.62 4.07
N GLU A 116 7.88 -5.46 4.41
CA GLU A 116 8.43 -4.19 4.89
C GLU A 116 8.49 -3.10 3.80
N SER A 117 8.70 -3.50 2.53
CA SER A 117 8.98 -2.59 1.42
C SER A 117 7.80 -2.28 0.50
N LEU A 118 6.73 -3.08 0.52
CA LEU A 118 5.60 -3.00 -0.41
C LEU A 118 4.98 -1.60 -0.56
N PHE A 119 4.95 -0.83 0.53
CA PHE A 119 4.35 0.50 0.59
C PHE A 119 5.37 1.60 0.90
N LEU A 120 6.65 1.36 0.60
CA LEU A 120 7.70 2.38 0.65
C LEU A 120 7.81 3.09 -0.70
N TYR A 121 7.81 4.41 -0.65
CA TYR A 121 7.80 5.29 -1.80
C TYR A 121 8.89 6.36 -1.64
N ASP A 122 9.51 6.71 -2.76
CA ASP A 122 10.45 7.80 -2.86
C ASP A 122 9.72 9.14 -3.09
N ASP A 123 10.46 10.24 -2.99
CA ASP A 123 9.93 11.60 -3.13
C ASP A 123 9.37 11.90 -4.54
N ASP A 124 9.73 11.09 -5.54
CA ASP A 124 9.20 11.14 -6.89
C ASP A 124 7.80 10.49 -7.01
N GLY A 125 7.32 9.87 -5.93
CA GLY A 125 6.01 9.23 -5.83
C GLY A 125 5.96 7.79 -6.35
N HIS A 126 7.09 7.19 -6.74
CA HIS A 126 7.17 5.79 -7.13
C HIS A 126 7.67 4.90 -5.97
N GLN A 127 7.50 3.59 -6.12
CA GLN A 127 7.97 2.63 -5.12
C GLN A 127 9.51 2.66 -5.05
N SER A 128 10.05 2.76 -3.82
CA SER A 128 11.50 2.84 -3.56
C SER A 128 12.26 1.56 -3.94
N TYR A 129 11.55 0.46 -4.10
CA TYR A 129 12.14 -0.86 -4.30
C TYR A 129 11.55 -1.57 -5.51
N CYS A 130 12.35 -2.46 -6.09
CA CYS A 130 11.89 -3.36 -7.15
C CYS A 130 10.68 -4.17 -6.68
N THR A 131 9.59 -4.14 -7.46
CA THR A 131 8.34 -4.84 -7.24
C THR A 131 8.49 -6.38 -7.14
N ILE A 132 9.61 -6.95 -7.61
CA ILE A 132 9.88 -8.40 -7.56
C ILE A 132 10.78 -8.76 -6.37
N CYS A 133 11.96 -8.15 -6.27
CA CYS A 133 12.99 -8.60 -5.31
C CYS A 133 13.24 -7.64 -4.15
N CYS A 134 12.53 -6.51 -4.12
CA CYS A 134 12.66 -5.50 -3.08
C CYS A 134 14.09 -4.90 -2.97
N SER A 135 14.84 -4.88 -4.08
CA SER A 135 16.17 -4.24 -4.14
C SER A 135 16.02 -2.79 -4.60
N GLY A 136 16.69 -1.85 -3.94
CA GLY A 136 16.65 -0.41 -4.22
C GLY A 136 17.89 0.08 -5.00
N GLY A 137 18.35 -0.70 -5.98
CA GLY A 137 19.43 -0.30 -6.89
C GLY A 137 18.90 0.62 -8.01
N THR A 138 19.48 0.54 -9.20
CA THR A 138 18.90 1.20 -10.38
C THR A 138 17.59 0.53 -10.79
N LEU A 139 16.53 1.32 -10.94
CA LEU A 139 15.18 0.84 -11.23
C LEU A 139 14.63 1.44 -12.54
N PHE A 140 13.90 0.63 -13.29
CA PHE A 140 12.99 1.07 -14.33
C PHE A 140 11.67 1.48 -13.72
N ILE A 141 11.24 2.70 -14.02
CA ILE A 141 9.95 3.25 -13.59
C ILE A 141 8.93 2.97 -14.69
N CYS A 142 7.73 2.50 -14.31
CA CYS A 142 6.63 2.33 -15.25
C CYS A 142 6.06 3.69 -15.67
N GLU A 143 5.92 3.94 -16.97
CA GLU A 143 5.35 5.20 -17.49
C GLU A 143 3.83 5.18 -17.64
N SER A 144 3.16 4.10 -17.21
CA SER A 144 1.70 4.10 -17.14
C SER A 144 1.24 5.14 -16.10
N PRO A 145 0.37 6.13 -16.45
CA PRO A 145 0.09 7.29 -15.59
C PRO A 145 -0.37 6.98 -14.16
N ASP A 146 -1.08 5.86 -13.99
CA ASP A 146 -1.62 5.40 -12.69
C ASP A 146 -0.76 4.30 -12.04
N CYS A 147 0.44 4.03 -12.54
CA CYS A 147 1.32 2.99 -12.02
C CYS A 147 2.51 3.60 -11.29
N THR A 148 2.79 3.10 -10.10
CA THR A 148 3.90 3.57 -9.25
C THR A 148 5.03 2.55 -9.15
N ARG A 149 5.00 1.49 -9.97
CA ARG A 149 5.85 0.30 -9.80
C ARG A 149 7.18 0.41 -10.51
N CYS A 150 8.18 -0.18 -9.89
CA CYS A 150 9.57 -0.11 -10.31
C CYS A 150 10.19 -1.51 -10.42
N TYR A 151 11.12 -1.71 -11.35
CA TYR A 151 11.77 -3.02 -11.58
C TYR A 151 13.27 -2.86 -11.73
N CYS A 152 14.08 -3.67 -11.04
CA CYS A 152 15.53 -3.60 -11.20
C CYS A 152 16.02 -4.31 -12.47
N PHE A 153 17.16 -3.85 -12.99
CA PHE A 153 17.84 -4.41 -14.18
C PHE A 153 18.03 -5.92 -14.06
N GLU A 154 18.53 -6.37 -12.91
CA GLU A 154 18.82 -7.78 -12.66
C GLU A 154 17.57 -8.67 -12.75
N CYS A 155 16.43 -8.26 -12.17
CA CYS A 155 15.20 -9.03 -12.28
C CYS A 155 14.74 -9.17 -13.73
N VAL A 156 14.83 -8.08 -14.49
CA VAL A 156 14.43 -8.05 -15.89
C VAL A 156 15.29 -9.03 -16.69
N ASP A 157 16.61 -8.98 -16.56
CA ASP A 157 17.48 -9.83 -17.38
C ASP A 157 17.40 -11.31 -17.01
N ILE A 158 17.31 -11.62 -15.71
CA ILE A 158 17.24 -13.00 -15.22
C ILE A 158 15.89 -13.64 -15.60
N LEU A 159 14.78 -12.96 -15.30
CA LEU A 159 13.44 -13.55 -15.42
C LEU A 159 12.85 -13.37 -16.82
N VAL A 160 13.14 -12.28 -17.52
CA VAL A 160 12.58 -12.04 -18.88
C VAL A 160 13.54 -12.54 -19.95
N GLY A 161 14.81 -12.12 -19.91
CA GLY A 161 15.77 -12.44 -20.97
C GLY A 161 17.03 -11.59 -20.86
N PRO A 162 18.24 -12.11 -21.11
CA PRO A 162 19.45 -11.30 -21.08
C PRO A 162 19.37 -10.21 -22.15
N GLY A 163 19.87 -9.02 -21.83
CA GLY A 163 19.79 -7.82 -22.69
C GLY A 163 18.38 -7.24 -22.80
N THR A 164 17.43 -7.66 -21.96
CA THR A 164 16.10 -7.04 -21.93
C THR A 164 16.14 -5.70 -21.21
N SER A 165 16.96 -5.59 -20.16
CA SER A 165 17.17 -4.33 -19.45
C SER A 165 17.69 -3.23 -20.38
N GLU A 166 18.69 -3.54 -21.22
CA GLU A 166 19.22 -2.61 -22.24
C GLU A 166 18.15 -2.17 -23.24
N ARG A 167 17.32 -3.11 -23.71
CA ARG A 167 16.20 -2.78 -24.61
C ARG A 167 15.19 -1.85 -23.93
N ILE A 168 14.82 -2.11 -22.67
CA ILE A 168 13.90 -1.24 -21.91
C ILE A 168 14.53 0.13 -21.69
N ASN A 169 15.82 0.19 -21.34
CA ASN A 169 16.54 1.44 -21.12
C ASN A 169 16.62 2.31 -22.40
N ALA A 170 16.59 1.68 -23.58
CA ALA A 170 16.57 2.37 -24.87
C ALA A 170 15.16 2.80 -25.31
N MET A 171 14.09 2.36 -24.63
CA MET A 171 12.73 2.76 -24.95
C MET A 171 12.46 4.18 -24.47
N ALA A 172 11.77 4.96 -25.29
CA ALA A 172 11.28 6.28 -24.89
C ALA A 172 10.08 6.21 -23.93
N CYS A 173 9.36 5.08 -23.92
CA CYS A 173 8.25 4.83 -23.02
C CYS A 173 8.14 3.34 -22.71
N TRP A 174 8.18 2.97 -21.43
CA TRP A 174 8.06 1.59 -20.99
C TRP A 174 6.89 1.39 -20.02
N VAL A 175 6.11 0.33 -20.26
CA VAL A 175 4.98 -0.09 -19.42
C VAL A 175 5.31 -1.44 -18.78
N CYS A 176 5.10 -1.54 -17.47
CA CYS A 176 5.57 -2.67 -16.69
C CYS A 176 4.74 -3.96 -16.89
N PHE A 177 5.31 -5.08 -16.44
CA PHE A 177 4.74 -6.43 -16.59
C PHE A 177 3.39 -6.66 -15.89
N LEU A 178 2.99 -5.78 -14.96
CA LEU A 178 1.66 -5.83 -14.33
C LEU A 178 0.61 -5.01 -15.09
N CYS A 179 1.05 -4.03 -15.89
CA CYS A 179 0.22 -3.15 -16.70
C CYS A 179 0.05 -3.64 -18.14
N LEU A 180 1.01 -4.41 -18.67
CA LEU A 180 0.91 -5.00 -20.00
C LEU A 180 -0.30 -5.95 -20.11
N PRO A 181 -0.93 -6.05 -21.30
CA PRO A 181 -2.05 -6.95 -21.53
C PRO A 181 -1.61 -8.42 -21.48
N PHE A 182 -0.40 -8.72 -21.95
CA PHE A 182 0.16 -10.06 -21.94
C PHE A 182 0.59 -10.47 -20.53
N SER A 183 0.19 -11.67 -20.12
CA SER A 183 0.54 -12.18 -18.79
C SER A 183 1.97 -12.73 -18.69
N ARG A 184 2.62 -13.03 -19.83
CA ARG A 184 3.93 -13.68 -19.87
C ARG A 184 4.98 -12.80 -20.51
N SER A 185 6.18 -12.76 -19.94
CA SER A 185 7.37 -12.14 -20.52
C SER A 185 8.59 -12.95 -20.11
N GLY A 186 9.08 -13.81 -21.02
CA GLY A 186 10.13 -14.78 -20.70
C GLY A 186 9.64 -15.83 -19.68
N LEU A 187 10.38 -15.99 -18.58
CA LEU A 187 9.97 -16.83 -17.44
C LEU A 187 9.02 -16.08 -16.49
N LEU A 188 8.97 -14.75 -16.56
CA LEU A 188 8.11 -13.94 -15.70
C LEU A 188 6.66 -14.07 -16.15
N GLN A 189 5.81 -14.58 -15.27
CA GLN A 189 4.38 -14.76 -15.53
C GLN A 189 3.56 -14.08 -14.43
N ARG A 190 2.71 -13.13 -14.81
CA ARG A 190 1.80 -12.43 -13.90
C ARG A 190 0.72 -13.39 -13.41
N ARG A 191 0.50 -13.47 -12.10
CA ARG A 191 -0.58 -14.28 -11.55
C ARG A 191 -1.96 -13.72 -11.90
N LYS A 192 -2.90 -14.62 -12.14
CA LYS A 192 -4.33 -14.26 -12.25
C LYS A 192 -4.81 -13.70 -10.92
N ARG A 193 -5.56 -12.60 -10.95
CA ARG A 193 -6.12 -11.95 -9.75
C ARG A 193 -5.06 -11.62 -8.68
N TRP A 194 -3.82 -11.30 -9.07
CA TRP A 194 -2.70 -11.01 -8.16
C TRP A 194 -3.00 -9.98 -7.06
N ARG A 195 -3.93 -9.03 -7.28
CA ARG A 195 -4.35 -8.06 -6.24
C ARG A 195 -5.03 -8.72 -5.04
N HIS A 196 -5.81 -9.78 -5.28
CA HIS A 196 -6.43 -10.58 -4.20
C HIS A 196 -5.37 -11.38 -3.45
N GLN A 197 -4.44 -11.99 -4.20
CA GLN A 197 -3.33 -12.75 -3.62
C GLN A 197 -2.39 -11.86 -2.82
N LEU A 198 -2.14 -10.62 -3.27
CA LEU A 198 -1.36 -9.64 -2.52
C LEU A 198 -2.02 -9.27 -1.19
N LYS A 199 -3.35 -9.05 -1.17
CA LYS A 199 -4.09 -8.83 0.08
C LYS A 199 -3.95 -10.05 0.99
N ALA A 200 -4.30 -11.24 0.50
CA ALA A 200 -4.24 -12.47 1.28
C ALA A 200 -2.83 -12.73 1.84
N PHE A 201 -1.80 -12.52 1.02
CA PHE A 201 -0.40 -12.64 1.44
C PHE A 201 -0.06 -11.66 2.56
N HIS A 202 -0.45 -10.39 2.45
CA HIS A 202 -0.20 -9.42 3.51
C HIS A 202 -0.96 -9.73 4.79
N ASP A 203 -2.23 -10.14 4.69
CA ASP A 203 -3.07 -10.42 5.85
C ASP A 203 -2.64 -11.70 6.59
N GLN A 204 -2.16 -12.71 5.84
CA GLN A 204 -1.70 -13.98 6.41
C GLN A 204 -0.27 -13.87 6.97
N GLU A 205 0.62 -13.17 6.27
CA GLU A 205 2.06 -13.17 6.56
C GLU A 205 2.55 -11.92 7.29
N GLY A 206 1.72 -10.88 7.37
CA GLY A 206 2.03 -9.62 8.04
C GLY A 206 1.98 -9.75 9.57
N ALA A 207 2.90 -9.09 10.26
CA ALA A 207 2.99 -9.12 11.72
C ALA A 207 1.94 -8.23 12.45
N GLY A 208 1.03 -7.57 11.71
CA GLY A 208 0.14 -6.55 12.25
C GLY A 208 -1.31 -7.02 12.37
N PRO A 209 -2.08 -6.51 13.36
CA PRO A 209 -3.50 -6.85 13.51
C PRO A 209 -4.41 -6.17 12.46
N MET A 210 -3.87 -5.23 11.68
CA MET A 210 -4.61 -4.50 10.66
C MET A 210 -4.47 -5.16 9.30
N GLU A 211 -5.58 -5.67 8.78
CA GLU A 211 -5.69 -6.08 7.38
C GLU A 211 -5.52 -4.89 6.44
N ILE A 212 -4.96 -5.14 5.27
CA ILE A 212 -4.92 -4.14 4.19
C ILE A 212 -6.16 -4.24 3.32
N TYR A 213 -6.56 -3.10 2.73
CA TYR A 213 -7.55 -3.14 1.67
C TYR A 213 -6.96 -3.77 0.40
N LYS A 214 -7.81 -4.42 -0.40
CA LYS A 214 -7.42 -4.90 -1.72
C LYS A 214 -7.06 -3.70 -2.59
N THR A 215 -5.89 -3.73 -3.23
CA THR A 215 -5.48 -2.67 -4.17
C THR A 215 -6.48 -2.55 -5.32
N VAL A 216 -6.63 -1.35 -5.88
CA VAL A 216 -7.65 -1.06 -6.89
C VAL A 216 -6.99 -1.00 -8.26
N SER A 217 -7.61 -1.65 -9.26
CA SER A 217 -7.19 -1.54 -10.66
C SER A 217 -7.26 -0.09 -11.13
N THR A 218 -6.27 0.35 -11.91
CA THR A 218 -6.12 1.75 -12.34
C THR A 218 -7.41 2.35 -12.90
N TRP A 219 -8.08 1.66 -13.83
CA TRP A 219 -9.35 2.11 -14.43
C TRP A 219 -10.57 2.12 -13.50
N LYS A 220 -10.51 1.43 -12.34
CA LYS A 220 -11.58 1.44 -11.34
C LYS A 220 -11.38 2.51 -10.26
N ARG A 221 -10.21 3.15 -10.22
CA ARG A 221 -9.87 4.13 -9.18
C ARG A 221 -10.73 5.38 -9.35
N GLN A 222 -11.33 5.81 -8.24
CA GLN A 222 -12.11 7.04 -8.17
C GLN A 222 -11.33 8.13 -7.44
N PRO A 223 -11.63 9.42 -7.65
CA PRO A 223 -11.05 10.51 -6.87
C PRO A 223 -11.32 10.31 -5.37
N VAL A 224 -10.33 10.62 -4.53
CA VAL A 224 -10.45 10.48 -3.07
C VAL A 224 -11.39 11.53 -2.48
N ARG A 225 -12.25 11.12 -1.55
CA ARG A 225 -13.08 12.05 -0.75
C ARG A 225 -12.50 12.19 0.65
N VAL A 226 -12.18 13.42 1.04
CA VAL A 226 -11.38 13.73 2.24
C VAL A 226 -12.17 14.59 3.22
N LEU A 227 -12.18 14.18 4.48
CA LEU A 227 -12.59 15.01 5.62
C LEU A 227 -11.33 15.45 6.37
N SER A 228 -11.05 16.75 6.37
CA SER A 228 -9.86 17.34 6.99
C SER A 228 -10.27 18.10 8.26
N LEU A 229 -9.86 17.61 9.42
CA LEU A 229 -10.19 18.18 10.72
C LEU A 229 -8.98 18.95 11.27
N PHE A 230 -9.24 20.16 11.77
CA PHE A 230 -8.27 21.03 12.46
C PHE A 230 -7.18 21.59 11.53
N GLY A 231 -6.41 20.74 10.86
CA GLY A 231 -5.44 21.11 9.83
C GLY A 231 -6.02 21.00 8.42
N ASN A 232 -5.64 21.91 7.51
CA ASN A 232 -6.07 21.89 6.12
C ASN A 232 -4.97 21.30 5.22
N ILE A 233 -5.22 20.11 4.64
CA ILE A 233 -4.28 19.39 3.77
C ILE A 233 -4.54 19.58 2.26
N ASP A 234 -5.37 20.54 1.87
CA ASP A 234 -5.69 20.82 0.46
C ASP A 234 -4.44 21.00 -0.42
N LYS A 235 -3.47 21.79 0.05
CA LYS A 235 -2.20 22.01 -0.67
C LYS A 235 -1.37 20.74 -0.80
N VAL A 236 -1.33 19.93 0.26
CA VAL A 236 -0.60 18.65 0.27
C VAL A 236 -1.20 17.70 -0.75
N LEU A 237 -2.52 17.52 -0.71
CA LEU A 237 -3.22 16.62 -1.63
C LEU A 237 -3.14 17.07 -3.10
N LYS A 238 -3.19 18.38 -3.37
CA LYS A 238 -2.94 18.93 -4.71
C LYS A 238 -1.53 18.63 -5.17
N SER A 239 -0.52 18.82 -4.32
CA SER A 239 0.87 18.51 -4.67
C SER A 239 1.15 17.02 -4.87
N LEU A 240 0.34 16.15 -4.26
CA LEU A 240 0.36 14.70 -4.45
C LEU A 240 -0.55 14.23 -5.58
N GLY A 241 -1.18 15.13 -6.34
CA GLY A 241 -2.07 14.78 -7.44
C GLY A 241 -3.37 14.08 -7.03
N PHE A 242 -3.79 14.13 -5.77
CA PHE A 242 -5.08 13.56 -5.35
C PHE A 242 -6.27 14.50 -5.61
N LEU A 243 -6.01 15.79 -5.79
CA LEU A 243 -7.00 16.83 -6.10
C LEU A 243 -6.58 17.59 -7.36
N GLU A 244 -7.55 17.96 -8.21
CA GLU A 244 -7.29 18.71 -9.45
C GLU A 244 -6.80 20.14 -9.16
N SER A 245 -5.70 20.53 -9.80
CA SER A 245 -5.12 21.87 -9.75
C SER A 245 -5.95 22.88 -10.54
N GLY A 246 -6.90 23.56 -9.89
CA GLY A 246 -7.72 24.60 -10.52
C GLY A 246 -9.20 24.53 -10.19
N SER A 247 -9.67 23.42 -9.61
CA SER A 247 -10.96 23.39 -8.94
C SER A 247 -10.83 24.21 -7.66
N GLY A 248 -11.53 25.34 -7.58
CA GLY A 248 -11.64 26.09 -6.32
C GLY A 248 -12.10 25.15 -5.20
N SER A 249 -11.94 25.53 -3.93
CA SER A 249 -12.34 24.74 -2.76
C SER A 249 -13.81 24.25 -2.72
N GLY A 250 -14.61 24.52 -3.76
CA GLY A 250 -15.95 23.99 -4.00
C GLY A 250 -16.01 22.70 -4.82
N GLY A 251 -14.89 22.11 -5.25
CA GLY A 251 -14.82 20.84 -5.98
C GLY A 251 -15.21 19.59 -5.20
N GLY A 252 -16.09 19.66 -4.19
CA GLY A 252 -16.83 18.55 -3.55
C GLY A 252 -16.06 17.39 -2.90
N THR A 253 -14.77 17.20 -3.16
CA THR A 253 -13.98 16.05 -2.72
C THR A 253 -13.31 16.28 -1.38
N LEU A 254 -12.97 17.51 -1.00
CA LEU A 254 -12.40 17.82 0.31
C LEU A 254 -13.33 18.71 1.13
N LYS A 255 -13.64 18.27 2.35
CA LYS A 255 -14.34 19.06 3.37
C LYS A 255 -13.37 19.40 4.50
N TYR A 256 -13.03 20.68 4.65
CA TYR A 256 -12.27 21.18 5.80
C TYR A 256 -13.20 21.66 6.90
N VAL A 257 -12.91 21.27 8.15
CA VAL A 257 -13.64 21.69 9.35
C VAL A 257 -12.64 22.05 10.44
N GLU A 258 -12.59 23.33 10.79
CA GLU A 258 -11.68 23.85 11.83
C GLU A 258 -12.18 23.53 13.25
N ASP A 259 -13.46 23.81 13.53
CA ASP A 259 -14.09 23.52 14.81
C ASP A 259 -15.23 22.52 14.66
N VAL A 260 -15.09 21.37 15.33
CA VAL A 260 -16.07 20.28 15.32
C VAL A 260 -16.94 20.24 16.57
N THR A 261 -16.83 21.21 17.49
CA THR A 261 -17.54 21.21 18.79
C THR A 261 -19.03 20.91 18.61
N ASN A 262 -19.69 21.62 17.68
CA ASN A 262 -21.13 21.51 17.44
C ASN A 262 -21.51 20.55 16.31
N VAL A 263 -20.53 19.87 15.71
CA VAL A 263 -20.78 18.92 14.62
C VAL A 263 -21.41 17.65 15.19
N VAL A 264 -22.53 17.24 14.60
CA VAL A 264 -23.23 16.00 14.94
C VAL A 264 -23.18 15.00 13.79
N ARG A 265 -23.54 13.75 14.06
CA ARG A 265 -23.51 12.65 13.07
C ARG A 265 -24.23 13.00 11.75
N ARG A 266 -25.41 13.64 11.84
CA ARG A 266 -26.20 14.04 10.67
C ARG A 266 -25.47 15.02 9.74
N ASP A 267 -24.59 15.86 10.30
CA ASP A 267 -23.81 16.81 9.49
C ASP A 267 -22.77 16.08 8.66
N VAL A 268 -22.05 15.13 9.27
CA VAL A 268 -21.02 14.31 8.61
C VAL A 268 -21.65 13.44 7.53
N GLU A 269 -22.78 12.80 7.83
CA GLU A 269 -23.55 12.01 6.86
C GLU A 269 -24.02 12.86 5.66
N LYS A 270 -24.39 14.13 5.91
CA LYS A 270 -24.83 15.07 4.87
C LYS A 270 -23.67 15.56 3.99
N TRP A 271 -22.48 15.75 4.55
CA TRP A 271 -21.30 16.15 3.77
C TRP A 271 -20.85 15.07 2.80
N GLY A 272 -21.26 13.84 3.06
CA GLY A 272 -21.12 12.73 2.15
C GLY A 272 -20.18 11.66 2.70
N PRO A 273 -20.15 10.49 2.05
CA PRO A 273 -19.18 9.46 2.38
C PRO A 273 -17.76 9.97 2.15
N PHE A 274 -16.88 9.70 3.10
CA PHE A 274 -15.46 9.96 3.00
C PHE A 274 -14.68 8.66 2.77
N ASP A 275 -13.52 8.79 2.15
CA ASP A 275 -12.54 7.73 1.92
C ASP A 275 -11.26 7.97 2.75
N LEU A 276 -10.98 9.21 3.13
CA LEU A 276 -9.87 9.60 4.01
C LEU A 276 -10.35 10.59 5.08
N VAL A 277 -10.06 10.31 6.34
CA VAL A 277 -10.24 11.26 7.45
C VAL A 277 -8.88 11.69 7.99
N TYR A 278 -8.53 12.96 7.85
CA TYR A 278 -7.31 13.54 8.38
C TYR A 278 -7.63 14.36 9.63
N GLY A 279 -6.77 14.27 10.65
CA GLY A 279 -6.79 15.14 11.81
C GLY A 279 -5.40 15.42 12.32
N SER A 280 -5.18 16.60 12.88
CA SER A 280 -3.92 16.94 13.54
C SER A 280 -4.11 17.82 14.77
N THR A 281 -3.21 17.67 15.75
CA THR A 281 -3.09 18.62 16.85
C THR A 281 -2.58 19.96 16.31
N GLN A 282 -3.13 21.07 16.79
CA GLN A 282 -2.69 22.39 16.32
C GLN A 282 -1.48 22.88 17.14
N PRO A 283 -0.42 23.43 16.50
CA PRO A 283 0.72 24.00 17.21
C PRO A 283 0.30 25.11 18.20
N LEU A 284 1.05 25.20 19.31
CA LEU A 284 0.93 26.27 20.31
C LEU A 284 1.16 27.63 19.63
N GLY A 285 0.19 28.55 19.74
CA GLY A 285 0.20 29.86 19.08
C GLY A 285 -0.82 30.03 17.95
N SER A 286 -1.53 28.96 17.57
CA SER A 286 -2.82 29.07 16.87
C SER A 286 -3.88 29.65 17.82
N SER A 287 -4.88 30.37 17.31
CA SER A 287 -5.89 31.13 18.08
C SER A 287 -6.83 30.27 18.96
N CYS A 288 -6.53 28.99 19.16
CA CYS A 288 -7.39 28.00 19.78
C CYS A 288 -6.77 27.46 21.08
N ASP A 289 -7.26 27.94 22.23
CA ASP A 289 -6.86 27.54 23.58
C ASP A 289 -7.48 26.18 23.97
N ARG A 290 -7.20 25.13 23.19
CA ARG A 290 -7.71 23.77 23.45
C ARG A 290 -6.57 22.82 23.80
N CYS A 291 -6.79 21.98 24.81
CA CYS A 291 -5.81 20.98 25.19
C CYS A 291 -5.59 19.93 24.08
N PRO A 292 -4.39 19.33 23.94
CA PRO A 292 -4.10 18.32 22.92
C PRO A 292 -5.09 17.15 22.90
N GLY A 293 -5.47 16.65 24.08
CA GLY A 293 -6.46 15.56 24.21
C GLY A 293 -7.83 15.87 23.60
N TRP A 294 -8.25 17.14 23.58
CA TRP A 294 -9.51 17.53 22.93
C TRP A 294 -9.51 17.16 21.45
N TYR A 295 -8.42 17.43 20.73
CA TYR A 295 -8.31 17.11 19.30
C TYR A 295 -8.45 15.61 19.03
N MET A 296 -7.85 14.76 19.86
CA MET A 296 -7.96 13.30 19.75
C MET A 296 -9.39 12.82 20.00
N PHE A 297 -10.03 13.25 21.09
CA PHE A 297 -11.41 12.81 21.38
C PHE A 297 -12.39 13.27 20.31
N GLN A 298 -12.22 14.48 19.81
CA GLN A 298 -13.03 15.00 18.72
C GLN A 298 -12.76 14.30 17.40
N PHE A 299 -11.50 14.03 17.07
CA PHE A 299 -11.13 13.23 15.91
C PHE A 299 -11.79 11.86 15.97
N HIS A 300 -11.65 11.14 17.09
CA HIS A 300 -12.28 9.84 17.29
C HIS A 300 -13.81 9.92 17.13
N ARG A 301 -14.47 10.91 17.74
CA ARG A 301 -15.93 11.11 17.60
C ARG A 301 -16.36 11.28 16.15
N ILE A 302 -15.67 12.14 15.39
CA ILE A 302 -16.02 12.39 13.99
C ILE A 302 -15.64 11.22 13.08
N LEU A 303 -14.53 10.53 13.37
CA LEU A 303 -14.14 9.29 12.68
C LEU A 303 -15.25 8.24 12.75
N GLN A 304 -15.86 8.06 13.93
CA GLN A 304 -17.01 7.16 14.10
C GLN A 304 -18.25 7.57 13.30
N TYR A 305 -18.38 8.85 12.92
CA TYR A 305 -19.48 9.32 12.07
C TYR A 305 -19.18 9.13 10.58
N ALA A 306 -17.90 9.18 10.19
CA ALA A 306 -17.45 9.03 8.81
C ALA A 306 -17.24 7.57 8.37
N LEU A 307 -17.14 6.63 9.33
CA LEU A 307 -16.93 5.22 9.06
C LEU A 307 -17.96 4.66 8.06
N PRO A 308 -17.54 3.93 7.02
CA PRO A 308 -18.44 3.21 6.14
C PRO A 308 -19.30 2.21 6.91
N ARG A 309 -20.46 1.85 6.36
CA ARG A 309 -21.26 0.73 6.88
C ARG A 309 -20.46 -0.57 6.77
N GLN A 310 -20.62 -1.48 7.72
CA GLN A 310 -19.82 -2.72 7.86
C GLN A 310 -19.83 -3.61 6.60
N GLU A 311 -20.86 -3.54 5.76
CA GLU A 311 -20.97 -4.29 4.51
C GLU A 311 -20.14 -3.70 3.36
N SER A 312 -19.56 -2.51 3.54
CA SER A 312 -18.84 -1.80 2.48
C SER A 312 -17.38 -2.26 2.40
N GLN A 313 -17.03 -2.97 1.32
CA GLN A 313 -15.65 -3.32 0.97
C GLN A 313 -14.84 -2.13 0.39
N ARG A 314 -15.31 -0.89 0.59
CA ARG A 314 -14.64 0.29 0.05
C ARG A 314 -13.38 0.61 0.87
N PRO A 315 -12.25 0.96 0.24
CA PRO A 315 -11.08 1.44 0.97
C PRO A 315 -11.43 2.70 1.78
N PHE A 316 -11.21 2.64 3.08
CA PHE A 316 -11.42 3.76 3.99
C PHE A 316 -10.21 3.94 4.91
N PHE A 317 -9.61 5.10 4.84
CA PHE A 317 -8.39 5.43 5.54
C PHE A 317 -8.61 6.56 6.53
N TRP A 318 -7.80 6.58 7.57
CA TRP A 318 -7.78 7.67 8.54
C TRP A 318 -6.35 7.86 9.05
N ILE A 319 -6.04 9.09 9.40
CA ILE A 319 -4.73 9.47 9.93
C ILE A 319 -4.90 10.59 10.94
N PHE A 320 -4.38 10.36 12.15
CA PHE A 320 -4.30 11.36 13.20
C PHE A 320 -2.82 11.66 13.47
N MET A 321 -2.48 12.94 13.48
CA MET A 321 -1.11 13.40 13.63
C MET A 321 -0.96 14.29 14.84
N ASP A 322 0.01 13.98 15.69
CA ASP A 322 0.43 14.83 16.78
C ASP A 322 1.76 15.51 16.47
N ASN A 323 1.75 16.84 16.60
CA ASN A 323 2.92 17.71 16.52
C ASN A 323 3.76 17.68 17.82
N LEU A 324 3.90 16.51 18.45
CA LEU A 324 4.57 16.30 19.75
C LEU A 324 3.99 17.13 20.90
N LEU A 325 2.66 17.31 20.90
CA LEU A 325 1.96 18.06 21.95
C LEU A 325 1.36 17.14 23.01
N MET A 326 1.16 15.86 22.71
CA MET A 326 0.54 14.90 23.60
C MET A 326 1.54 14.32 24.60
N THR A 327 1.13 14.22 25.88
CA THR A 327 1.90 13.57 26.94
C THR A 327 1.98 12.05 26.73
N GLU A 328 2.76 11.33 27.54
CA GLU A 328 2.78 9.87 27.51
C GLU A 328 1.40 9.27 27.83
N ASP A 329 0.71 9.80 28.85
CA ASP A 329 -0.66 9.37 29.21
C ASP A 329 -1.66 9.62 28.06
N ASP A 330 -1.54 10.76 27.39
CA ASP A 330 -2.36 11.08 26.22
C ASP A 330 -2.08 10.10 25.06
N GLN A 331 -0.82 9.71 24.85
CA GLN A 331 -0.43 8.76 23.82
C GLN A 331 -0.98 7.36 24.10
N GLU A 332 -0.84 6.86 25.33
CA GLU A 332 -1.43 5.58 25.73
C GLU A 332 -2.95 5.57 25.54
N THR A 333 -3.60 6.66 25.94
CA THR A 333 -5.04 6.83 25.76
C THR A 333 -5.39 6.83 24.27
N THR A 334 -4.64 7.54 23.45
CA THR A 334 -4.84 7.60 21.99
C THR A 334 -4.69 6.23 21.35
N ALA A 335 -3.66 5.48 21.73
CA ALA A 335 -3.43 4.12 21.22
C ALA A 335 -4.59 3.19 21.57
N ARG A 336 -5.16 3.29 22.78
CA ARG A 336 -6.35 2.54 23.20
C ARG A 336 -7.60 2.91 22.39
N PHE A 337 -7.85 4.20 22.16
CA PHE A 337 -9.02 4.66 21.41
C PHE A 337 -8.94 4.36 19.91
N LEU A 338 -7.75 4.51 19.31
CA LEU A 338 -7.51 4.28 17.89
C LEU A 338 -7.09 2.83 17.57
N GLN A 339 -6.91 2.00 18.60
CA GLN A 339 -6.55 0.57 18.51
C GLN A 339 -5.27 0.33 17.68
N THR A 340 -4.33 1.26 17.74
CA THR A 340 -3.02 1.13 17.09
C THR A 340 -1.98 1.93 17.86
N GLU A 341 -0.75 1.44 17.84
CA GLU A 341 0.39 2.17 18.40
C GLU A 341 0.78 3.36 17.53
N ALA A 342 1.41 4.34 18.18
CA ALA A 342 1.94 5.51 17.51
C ALA A 342 3.17 5.14 16.67
N VAL A 343 3.26 5.72 15.47
CA VAL A 343 4.46 5.70 14.65
C VAL A 343 5.10 7.08 14.71
N THR A 344 6.30 7.15 15.26
CA THR A 344 7.13 8.36 15.19
C THR A 344 7.80 8.48 13.82
N LEU A 345 7.57 9.61 13.15
CA LEU A 345 8.17 9.98 11.88
C LEU A 345 9.09 11.16 12.08
N GLN A 346 10.19 11.17 11.34
CA GLN A 346 11.24 12.17 11.47
C GLN A 346 11.73 12.62 10.09
N ASP A 347 11.87 13.95 9.94
CA ASP A 347 12.53 14.59 8.82
C ASP A 347 13.92 15.07 9.28
N VAL A 348 14.96 14.41 8.75
CA VAL A 348 16.36 14.74 9.03
C VAL A 348 17.00 15.28 7.75
N ARG A 349 17.64 16.46 7.85
CA ARG A 349 18.56 16.93 6.80
C ARG A 349 19.97 17.03 7.37
N GLY A 350 20.84 16.12 6.97
CA GLY A 350 22.21 16.05 7.46
C GLY A 350 22.24 15.61 8.93
N ARG A 351 22.63 16.52 9.84
CA ARG A 351 22.68 16.27 11.29
C ARG A 351 21.63 17.03 12.10
N ASP A 352 20.81 17.84 11.43
CA ASP A 352 19.82 18.69 12.10
C ASP A 352 18.42 18.07 11.98
N TYR A 353 17.77 17.89 13.13
CA TYR A 353 16.38 17.46 13.20
C TYR A 353 15.46 18.61 12.76
N GLN A 354 14.79 18.45 11.63
CA GLN A 354 13.96 19.50 11.06
C GLN A 354 12.51 19.40 11.54
N ASN A 355 11.96 18.19 11.61
CA ASN A 355 10.61 17.96 12.06
C ASN A 355 10.41 16.55 12.59
N VAL A 356 9.54 16.41 13.59
CA VAL A 356 9.16 15.12 14.16
C VAL A 356 7.67 15.14 14.47
N MET A 357 7.00 14.04 14.15
CA MET A 357 5.56 13.89 14.34
C MET A 357 5.26 12.48 14.82
N ARG A 358 4.22 12.35 15.64
CA ARG A 358 3.63 11.06 15.99
C ARG A 358 2.37 10.85 15.17
N VAL A 359 2.20 9.64 14.63
CA VAL A 359 1.13 9.33 13.69
C VAL A 359 0.42 8.05 14.11
N TRP A 360 -0.91 8.11 14.11
CA TRP A 360 -1.78 6.94 14.24
C TRP A 360 -2.61 6.84 12.96
N SER A 361 -2.65 5.67 12.33
CA SER A 361 -3.33 5.51 11.05
C SER A 361 -3.48 4.04 10.67
N ASN A 362 -4.45 3.76 9.81
CA ASN A 362 -4.58 2.49 9.09
C ASN A 362 -3.99 2.52 7.67
N ILE A 363 -3.25 3.56 7.28
CA ILE A 363 -2.56 3.62 6.00
C ILE A 363 -1.37 2.63 6.03
N PRO A 364 -1.25 1.73 5.04
CA PRO A 364 -0.20 0.72 5.06
C PRO A 364 1.20 1.31 4.87
N GLY A 365 2.22 0.62 5.39
CA GLY A 365 3.62 1.00 5.25
C GLY A 365 4.16 2.00 6.28
N LEU A 366 3.33 2.54 7.17
CA LEU A 366 3.77 3.51 8.18
C LEU A 366 4.72 2.90 9.22
N LYS A 367 4.45 1.66 9.67
CA LYS A 367 5.29 0.99 10.68
C LYS A 367 6.75 0.82 10.23
N SER A 368 6.98 0.56 8.94
CA SER A 368 8.32 0.48 8.35
C SER A 368 9.09 1.80 8.40
N LYS A 369 8.41 2.93 8.64
CA LYS A 369 8.99 4.27 8.74
C LYS A 369 9.21 4.71 10.20
N HIS A 370 8.93 3.85 11.18
CA HIS A 370 9.06 4.20 12.59
C HIS A 370 10.52 4.45 12.97
N VAL A 371 10.80 5.64 13.50
CA VAL A 371 12.11 5.97 14.07
C VAL A 371 11.95 6.14 15.59
N PRO A 372 12.56 5.27 16.42
CA PRO A 372 12.51 5.42 17.86
C PRO A 372 13.32 6.65 18.28
N LEU A 373 12.76 7.48 19.16
CA LEU A 373 13.46 8.62 19.76
C LEU A 373 14.03 8.24 21.11
N THR A 374 15.21 8.75 21.43
CA THR A 374 15.71 8.72 22.79
C THR A 374 15.01 9.79 23.64
N PRO A 375 14.88 9.60 24.97
CA PRO A 375 14.24 10.59 25.85
C PRO A 375 14.86 12.00 25.74
N LYS A 376 16.17 12.08 25.51
CA LYS A 376 16.89 13.36 25.33
C LYS A 376 16.52 14.06 24.04
N GLU A 377 16.37 13.32 22.94
CA GLU A 377 15.92 13.88 21.66
C GLU A 377 14.49 14.37 21.75
N GLU A 378 13.63 13.61 22.42
CA GLU A 378 12.23 13.99 22.62
C GLU A 378 12.10 15.31 23.40
N GLU A 379 12.81 15.44 24.52
CA GLU A 379 12.78 16.67 25.33
C GLU A 379 13.29 17.89 24.53
N TYR A 380 14.38 17.71 23.78
CA TYR A 380 14.94 18.75 22.90
C TYR A 380 13.94 19.19 21.82
N LEU A 381 13.28 18.23 21.17
CA LEU A 381 12.32 18.49 20.10
C LEU A 381 11.03 19.13 20.62
N GLN A 382 10.52 18.68 21.77
CA GLN A 382 9.36 19.30 22.41
C GLN A 382 9.63 20.76 22.80
N ALA A 383 10.83 21.06 23.31
CA ALA A 383 11.25 22.44 23.58
C ALA A 383 11.31 23.28 22.30
N GLN A 384 11.80 22.69 21.19
CA GLN A 384 11.82 23.36 19.89
C GLN A 384 10.40 23.63 19.37
N VAL A 385 9.47 22.67 19.44
CA VAL A 385 8.07 22.84 18.98
C VAL A 385 7.39 24.01 19.69
N ARG A 386 7.64 24.22 20.99
CA ARG A 386 7.10 25.35 21.77
C ARG A 386 7.59 26.72 21.29
N THR A 387 8.66 26.77 20.49
CA THR A 387 9.27 28.02 20.00
C THR A 387 9.11 28.22 18.49
N ARG A 388 8.44 27.31 17.78
CA ARG A 388 8.34 27.33 16.30
C ARG A 388 7.47 28.45 15.75
N SER A 389 7.85 28.94 14.57
CA SER A 389 7.17 30.00 13.80
C SER A 389 6.46 29.44 12.55
N LYS A 390 5.65 30.25 11.86
CA LYS A 390 4.87 29.86 10.67
C LYS A 390 5.69 29.29 9.49
N LEU A 391 7.00 29.55 9.41
CA LEU A 391 7.89 29.01 8.37
C LEU A 391 8.09 27.49 8.45
N ASP A 392 7.84 26.86 9.61
CA ASP A 392 7.98 25.41 9.81
C ASP A 392 6.76 24.59 9.33
N ALA A 393 5.65 25.24 8.98
CA ALA A 393 4.46 24.57 8.43
C ALA A 393 4.76 23.84 7.10
N GLN A 394 5.68 24.36 6.28
CA GLN A 394 6.06 23.76 5.00
C GLN A 394 6.82 22.43 5.15
N LYS A 395 7.40 22.15 6.33
CA LYS A 395 8.12 20.89 6.63
C LYS A 395 7.19 19.81 7.19
N VAL A 396 6.14 20.21 7.89
CA VAL A 396 5.02 19.33 8.28
C VAL A 396 4.38 18.72 7.03
N ASP A 397 4.24 19.53 5.97
CA ASP A 397 3.72 19.07 4.69
C ASP A 397 4.52 17.89 4.09
N LEU A 398 5.85 17.82 4.28
CA LEU A 398 6.67 16.74 3.73
C LEU A 398 6.40 15.39 4.42
N LEU A 399 6.36 15.38 5.76
CA LEU A 399 6.04 14.17 6.51
C LEU A 399 4.62 13.69 6.20
N VAL A 400 3.67 14.62 6.07
CA VAL A 400 2.30 14.29 5.64
C VAL A 400 2.29 13.69 4.23
N LYS A 401 3.03 14.28 3.29
CA LYS A 401 3.14 13.75 1.92
C LYS A 401 3.56 12.29 1.91
N ASN A 402 4.64 11.97 2.62
CA ASN A 402 5.22 10.64 2.64
C ASN A 402 4.30 9.60 3.29
N CYS A 403 3.36 10.02 4.14
CA CYS A 403 2.34 9.14 4.70
C CYS A 403 1.23 8.80 3.69
N LEU A 404 0.91 9.71 2.77
CA LEU A 404 -0.25 9.59 1.89
C LEU A 404 0.07 8.94 0.54
N LEU A 405 1.35 8.77 0.18
CA LEU A 405 1.77 8.12 -1.08
C LEU A 405 1.16 6.72 -1.32
N PRO A 406 1.05 5.83 -0.32
CA PRO A 406 0.41 4.52 -0.51
C PRO A 406 -1.03 4.59 -1.02
N LEU A 407 -1.73 5.72 -0.83
CA LEU A 407 -3.09 5.92 -1.32
C LEU A 407 -3.19 5.93 -2.86
N ARG A 408 -2.05 6.11 -3.57
CA ARG A 408 -1.97 6.00 -5.04
C ARG A 408 -2.34 4.59 -5.54
N GLU A 409 -2.26 3.55 -4.71
CA GLU A 409 -2.71 2.19 -5.08
C GLU A 409 -4.24 2.03 -5.07
N TYR A 410 -4.98 2.97 -4.47
CA TYR A 410 -6.42 2.88 -4.21
C TYR A 410 -7.25 3.94 -4.94
N PHE A 411 -6.73 5.16 -5.07
CA PHE A 411 -7.48 6.30 -5.62
C PHE A 411 -6.86 6.87 -6.89
N LYS A 412 -7.67 7.61 -7.63
CA LYS A 412 -7.27 8.25 -8.88
C LYS A 412 -6.23 9.32 -8.59
N TYR A 413 -5.24 9.42 -9.48
CA TYR A 413 -4.19 10.42 -9.45
C TYR A 413 -4.34 11.35 -10.66
N PHE A 414 -4.12 12.64 -10.44
CA PHE A 414 -4.13 13.71 -11.42
C PHE A 414 -2.72 14.27 -11.51
N SER A 415 -2.07 14.07 -12.65
CA SER A 415 -0.74 14.58 -12.97
C SER A 415 -0.74 16.09 -13.19
#